data_AF-A0A936SDY8-F1
#
_entry.id   AF-A0A936SDY8-F1
#
_cell.length_a   1.000
_cell.length_b   1.000
_cell.length_c   1.000
_cell.angle_alpha   90.00
_cell.angle_beta   90.00
_cell.angle_gamma   90.00
#
_symmetry.space_group_name_H-M   'P 1'
#
loop_
_entity.id
_entity.type
_entity.pdbx_description
1 polymer ?
#
loop_
_entity_poly.entity_id
_entity_poly.type
_entity_poly.pdbx_seq_one_letter_code
_entity_poly.pdbx_strand_id
1 'polypeptide(L)'
;MSTFEKVLAKVGLMDTPQRSRERRIQEQQAAISYWNDRVQARRVQWDRVTRDAFDRNLKVIDESVAQYMQILKQDPEDELSVEMLDAVMSDKMSLLRDFADL
;
A
#
# COMPACT_ATOMS: atom_id res chain seq x y z
N MET A 1 23.52 -6.59 -16.37
CA MET A 1 23.93 -6.98 -15.00
C MET A 1 25.18 -7.85 -15.05
N SER A 2 26.24 -7.42 -14.40
CA SER A 2 27.54 -8.09 -14.27
C SER A 2 27.47 -9.24 -13.25
N THR A 3 28.33 -10.25 -13.41
CA THR A 3 28.49 -11.38 -12.49
C THR A 3 28.78 -10.93 -11.05
N PHE A 4 29.45 -9.79 -10.88
CA PHE A 4 29.74 -9.18 -9.56
C PHE A 4 28.48 -8.69 -8.84
N GLU A 5 27.55 -8.06 -9.56
CA GLU A 5 26.29 -7.55 -9.02
C GLU A 5 25.41 -8.71 -8.52
N LYS A 6 25.40 -9.83 -9.24
CA LYS A 6 24.67 -11.04 -8.85
C LYS A 6 25.21 -11.66 -7.55
N VAL A 7 26.52 -11.61 -7.34
CA VAL A 7 27.15 -12.16 -6.11
C VAL A 7 26.85 -11.27 -4.91
N LEU A 8 26.92 -9.95 -5.05
CA LEU A 8 26.61 -9.01 -3.96
C LEU A 8 25.13 -9.04 -3.56
N ALA A 9 24.21 -9.20 -4.53
CA ALA A 9 22.80 -9.45 -4.28
C ALA A 9 22.58 -10.77 -3.50
N LYS A 10 23.30 -11.83 -3.85
CA LYS A 10 23.21 -13.15 -3.19
C LYS A 10 23.77 -13.16 -1.76
N VAL A 11 24.77 -12.31 -1.46
CA VAL A 11 25.38 -12.18 -0.12
C VAL A 11 24.63 -11.13 0.75
N GLY A 12 23.59 -10.49 0.21
CA GLY A 12 22.77 -9.50 0.93
C GLY A 12 23.44 -8.14 1.14
N LEU A 13 24.54 -7.87 0.42
CA LEU A 13 25.35 -6.65 0.49
C LEU A 13 24.90 -5.56 -0.50
N MET A 14 23.87 -5.84 -1.31
CA MET A 14 23.21 -4.88 -2.19
C MET A 14 21.70 -4.88 -1.96
N ASP A 15 21.12 -3.69 -1.85
CA ASP A 15 19.68 -3.48 -1.83
C ASP A 15 19.18 -3.71 -3.27
N THR A 16 18.53 -4.84 -3.53
CA THR A 16 17.96 -5.12 -4.85
C THR A 16 16.71 -4.27 -5.04
N PRO A 17 16.35 -3.89 -6.28
CA PRO A 17 15.11 -3.15 -6.54
C PRO A 17 13.88 -3.80 -5.88
N GLN A 18 13.84 -5.13 -5.85
CA GLN A 18 12.81 -5.92 -5.18
C GLN A 18 12.80 -5.70 -3.66
N ARG A 19 13.95 -5.72 -2.97
CA ARG A 19 14.01 -5.46 -1.51
C ARG A 19 13.63 -4.03 -1.15
N SER A 20 14.13 -3.05 -1.91
CA SER A 20 13.76 -1.64 -1.73
C SER A 20 12.25 -1.42 -1.90
N ARG A 21 11.64 -2.14 -2.84
CA ARG A 21 10.19 -2.14 -3.05
C ARG A 21 9.44 -2.82 -1.91
N GLU A 22 9.87 -3.99 -1.46
CA GLU A 22 9.27 -4.67 -0.30
C GLU A 22 9.31 -3.77 0.94
N ARG A 23 10.42 -3.08 1.18
CA ARG A 23 10.55 -2.11 2.26
C ARG A 23 9.56 -0.96 2.11
N ARG A 24 9.43 -0.38 0.92
CA ARG A 24 8.46 0.69 0.63
C ARG A 24 7.02 0.24 0.92
N ILE A 25 6.65 -0.95 0.47
CA ILE A 25 5.33 -1.54 0.73
C ILE A 25 5.10 -1.71 2.24
N GLN A 26 6.11 -2.18 2.98
CA GLN A 26 6.02 -2.31 4.45
C GLN A 26 5.84 -0.96 5.13
N GLU A 27 6.58 0.07 4.70
CA GLU A 27 6.47 1.44 5.22
C GLU A 27 5.07 2.03 4.97
N GLN A 28 4.53 1.87 3.75
CA GLN A 28 3.17 2.28 3.41
C GLN A 28 2.13 1.51 4.24
N GLN A 29 2.31 0.21 4.43
CA GLN A 29 1.38 -0.61 5.21
C GLN A 29 1.35 -0.20 6.70
N ALA A 30 2.50 0.17 7.26
CA ALA A 30 2.59 0.70 8.62
C ALA A 30 1.87 2.05 8.74
N ALA A 31 2.05 2.95 7.76
CA ALA A 31 1.35 4.23 7.71
C ALA A 31 -0.18 4.04 7.57
N ILE A 32 -0.62 3.14 6.69
CA ILE A 32 -2.02 2.76 6.52
C ILE A 32 -2.60 2.23 7.84
N SER A 33 -1.88 1.36 8.54
CA SER A 33 -2.33 0.83 9.84
C SER A 33 -2.55 1.96 10.85
N TYR A 34 -1.58 2.86 10.98
CA TYR A 34 -1.68 4.02 11.87
C TYR A 34 -2.91 4.89 11.58
N TRP A 35 -3.13 5.23 10.30
CA TRP A 35 -4.27 6.05 9.91
C TRP A 35 -5.60 5.30 10.07
N ASN A 36 -5.62 3.99 9.83
CA ASN A 36 -6.80 3.19 10.07
C ASN A 36 -7.20 3.19 11.55
N ASP A 37 -6.27 3.04 12.48
CA ASP A 37 -6.61 3.09 13.92
C ASP A 37 -7.24 4.43 14.30
N ARG A 38 -6.67 5.53 13.77
CA ARG A 38 -7.19 6.88 13.99
C ARG A 38 -8.58 7.07 13.37
N VAL A 39 -8.80 6.57 12.16
CA VAL A 39 -10.10 6.68 11.48
C VAL A 39 -11.18 5.90 12.22
N GLN A 40 -10.87 4.70 12.73
CA GLN A 40 -11.83 3.90 13.49
C GLN A 40 -12.22 4.60 14.81
N ALA A 41 -11.28 5.25 15.48
CA ALA A 41 -11.58 6.07 16.66
C ALA A 41 -12.50 7.25 16.33
N ARG A 42 -12.36 7.86 15.15
CA ARG A 42 -13.21 8.98 14.70
C ARG A 42 -14.59 8.53 14.22
N ARG A 43 -14.67 7.35 13.60
CA ARG A 43 -15.88 6.76 12.98
C ARG A 43 -17.11 6.75 13.88
N VAL A 44 -16.94 6.65 15.19
CA VAL A 44 -18.04 6.67 16.17
C VAL A 44 -18.83 7.98 16.16
N GLN A 45 -18.23 9.08 15.71
CA GLN A 45 -18.84 10.41 15.67
C GLN A 45 -19.56 10.70 14.35
N TRP A 46 -19.29 9.90 13.32
CA TRP A 46 -19.90 10.09 12.00
C TRP A 46 -21.36 9.66 11.99
N ASP A 47 -22.14 10.37 11.18
CA ASP A 47 -23.48 9.94 10.81
C ASP A 47 -23.43 8.74 9.85
N ARG A 48 -24.61 8.20 9.54
CA ARG A 48 -24.73 7.03 8.65
C ARG A 48 -24.21 7.32 7.25
N VAL A 49 -24.49 8.50 6.71
CA VAL A 49 -24.13 8.86 5.33
C VAL A 49 -22.61 8.91 5.18
N THR A 50 -21.92 9.51 6.14
CA THR A 50 -20.46 9.61 6.18
C THR A 50 -19.82 8.24 6.33
N ARG A 51 -20.35 7.37 7.22
CA ARG A 51 -19.87 5.98 7.36
C ARG A 51 -20.04 5.18 6.08
N ASP A 52 -21.22 5.25 5.44
CA ASP A 52 -21.51 4.52 4.21
C ASP A 52 -20.61 5.00 3.05
N ALA A 53 -20.31 6.31 2.98
CA ALA A 53 -19.39 6.87 2.01
C ALA A 53 -17.95 6.37 2.22
N PHE A 54 -17.46 6.40 3.47
CA PHE A 54 -16.16 5.87 3.83
C PHE A 54 -16.03 4.38 3.44
N ASP A 55 -17.00 3.56 3.83
CA ASP A 55 -16.96 2.10 3.60
C ASP A 55 -16.94 1.76 2.11
N ARG A 56 -17.76 2.44 1.31
CA ARG A 56 -17.76 2.24 -0.15
C ARG A 56 -16.42 2.60 -0.77
N ASN A 57 -15.85 3.75 -0.39
CA ASN A 57 -14.57 4.20 -0.93
C ASN A 57 -13.43 3.27 -0.51
N LEU A 58 -13.37 2.91 0.78
CA LEU A 58 -12.34 2.02 1.32
C LEU A 58 -12.39 0.66 0.63
N LYS A 59 -13.59 0.11 0.41
CA LYS A 59 -13.75 -1.18 -0.26
C LYS A 59 -13.16 -1.20 -1.67
N VAL A 60 -13.44 -0.18 -2.49
CA VAL A 60 -12.92 -0.11 -3.88
C VAL A 60 -11.39 -0.04 -3.89
N ILE A 61 -10.81 0.74 -2.98
CA ILE A 61 -9.36 0.87 -2.83
C ILE A 61 -8.76 -0.46 -2.37
N ASP A 62 -9.36 -1.13 -1.38
CA ASP A 62 -8.89 -2.41 -0.86
C ASP A 62 -8.91 -3.52 -1.92
N GLU A 63 -9.96 -3.58 -2.74
CA GLU A 63 -10.05 -4.49 -3.88
C GLU A 63 -8.92 -4.22 -4.89
N SER A 64 -8.61 -2.96 -5.15
CA SER A 64 -7.53 -2.56 -6.05
C SER A 64 -6.15 -2.93 -5.50
N VAL A 65 -5.89 -2.69 -4.20
CA VAL A 65 -4.65 -3.13 -3.53
C VAL A 65 -4.49 -4.65 -3.65
N ALA A 66 -5.55 -5.40 -3.35
CA ALA A 66 -5.52 -6.85 -3.40
C ALA A 66 -5.24 -7.37 -4.82
N GLN A 67 -5.82 -6.73 -5.85
CA GLN A 67 -5.59 -7.07 -7.25
C GLN A 67 -4.13 -6.87 -7.64
N TYR A 68 -3.55 -5.69 -7.41
CA TYR A 68 -2.15 -5.44 -7.78
C TYR A 68 -1.17 -6.29 -6.98
N MET A 69 -1.43 -6.51 -5.69
CA MET A 69 -0.65 -7.47 -4.91
C MET A 69 -0.70 -8.88 -5.49
N GLN A 70 -1.86 -9.32 -5.99
CA GLN A 70 -2.01 -10.64 -6.60
C GLN A 70 -1.28 -10.75 -7.94
N ILE A 71 -1.36 -9.71 -8.79
CA ILE A 71 -0.59 -9.64 -10.04
C ILE A 71 0.90 -9.73 -9.74
N LEU A 72 1.38 -8.96 -8.78
CA LEU A 72 2.79 -8.88 -8.43
C LEU A 72 3.34 -10.13 -7.72
N LYS A 73 2.46 -10.99 -7.18
CA LYS A 73 2.85 -12.35 -6.75
C LYS A 73 3.11 -13.28 -7.92
N GLN A 74 2.41 -13.07 -9.04
CA GLN A 74 2.52 -13.90 -10.26
C GLN A 74 3.62 -13.38 -11.18
N ASP A 75 3.72 -12.06 -11.32
CA ASP A 75 4.73 -11.34 -12.09
C ASP A 75 5.37 -10.25 -11.22
N PRO A 76 6.45 -10.58 -10.47
CA PRO A 76 7.12 -9.62 -9.61
C PRO A 76 7.80 -8.46 -10.35
N GLU A 77 8.03 -8.59 -11.67
CA GLU A 77 8.74 -7.60 -12.49
C GLU A 77 7.80 -6.70 -13.30
N ASP A 78 6.47 -6.85 -13.16
CA ASP A 78 5.47 -5.97 -13.78
C ASP A 78 5.54 -4.55 -13.18
N GLU A 79 6.33 -3.68 -13.84
CA GLU A 79 6.57 -2.29 -13.44
C GLU A 79 5.28 -1.45 -13.37
N LEU A 80 4.32 -1.70 -14.26
CA LEU A 80 3.05 -0.98 -14.25
C LEU A 80 2.25 -1.33 -12.99
N SER A 81 2.16 -2.62 -12.66
CA SER A 81 1.47 -3.06 -11.44
C SER A 81 2.16 -2.55 -10.16
N VAL A 82 3.47 -2.29 -10.20
CA VAL A 82 4.18 -1.62 -9.10
C VAL A 82 3.71 -0.18 -8.95
N GLU A 83 3.74 0.60 -10.03
CA GLU A 83 3.31 2.00 -10.00
C GLU A 83 1.84 2.13 -9.55
N MET A 84 0.98 1.26 -10.07
CA MET A 84 -0.43 1.26 -9.70
C MET A 84 -0.64 0.86 -8.23
N LEU A 85 0.12 -0.10 -7.69
CA LEU A 85 0.05 -0.44 -6.27
C LEU A 85 0.45 0.75 -5.39
N ASP A 86 1.55 1.44 -5.74
CA ASP A 86 2.03 2.62 -5.02
C ASP A 86 0.97 3.75 -5.03
N ALA A 87 0.35 4.00 -6.20
CA ALA A 87 -0.70 5.00 -6.34
C ALA A 87 -1.93 4.67 -5.49
N VAL A 88 -2.43 3.44 -5.56
CA VAL A 88 -3.62 3.02 -4.79
C VAL A 88 -3.32 3.00 -3.29
N MET A 89 -2.11 2.63 -2.86
CA MET A 89 -1.73 2.74 -1.44
C MET A 89 -1.69 4.20 -0.97
N SER A 90 -1.26 5.13 -1.83
CA SER A 90 -1.32 6.57 -1.56
C SER A 90 -2.76 7.09 -1.45
N ASP A 91 -3.65 6.63 -2.33
CA ASP A 91 -5.08 6.97 -2.28
C ASP A 91 -5.72 6.44 -0.99
N LYS A 92 -5.37 5.21 -0.58
CA LYS A 92 -5.80 4.62 0.69
C LYS A 92 -5.38 5.49 1.87
N MET A 93 -4.13 5.91 1.92
CA MET A 93 -3.61 6.77 2.99
C MET A 93 -4.34 8.12 3.03
N SER A 94 -4.57 8.72 1.87
CA SER A 94 -5.30 9.99 1.75
C SER A 94 -6.73 9.87 2.26
N LEU A 95 -7.47 8.83 1.83
CA LEU A 95 -8.83 8.57 2.30
C LEU A 95 -8.88 8.40 3.83
N LEU A 96 -7.98 7.59 4.40
CA LEU A 96 -7.94 7.35 5.84
C LEU A 96 -7.64 8.64 6.61
N ARG A 97 -6.72 9.47 6.12
CA ARG A 97 -6.38 10.76 6.72
C ARG A 97 -7.54 11.74 6.67
N ASP A 98 -8.13 11.93 5.49
CA ASP A 98 -9.22 12.90 5.28
C ASP A 98 -10.39 12.59 6.21
N PHE A 99 -10.77 11.32 6.31
CA PHE A 99 -11.84 10.90 7.20
C PHE A 99 -11.45 10.96 8.69
N ALA A 100 -10.18 10.72 9.03
CA ALA A 100 -9.71 10.84 10.41
C ALA A 100 -9.74 12.30 10.92
N ASP A 101 -9.70 13.27 10.01
CA ASP A 101 -9.72 14.70 10.32
C ASP A 101 -11.14 15.34 10.20
N LEU A 102 -12.17 14.60 9.72
CA LEU A 102 -13.59 15.01 9.66
C LEU A 102 -14.24 15.09 11.04
#